data_AF-A0A2H6GLK9-F1
#
_entry.id   AF-A0A2H6GLK9-F1
#
_cell.length_a   1.000
_cell.length_b   1.000
_cell.length_c   1.000
_cell.angle_alpha   90.00
_cell.angle_beta   90.00
_cell.angle_gamma   90.00
#
_symmetry.space_group_name_H-M   'P 1'
#
loop_
_entity.id
_entity.type
_entity.pdbx_description
1 polymer ?
#
loop_
_entity_poly.entity_id
_entity_poly.type
_entity_poly.pdbx_seq_one_letter_code
_entity_poly.pdbx_strand_id
1 'polypeptide(L)'
;MSFPRLKPFVVIGFAALLVLVLLSSPLWAMRFSHKVHEDNGITECTRCHEKDASDIIPEVSSCTPCHDEKFMADTPLGPAKTHTPLWVTQHGPDSQLSGAQCKKCHDFSFCVGCHQGGDLNTDLTKRTVRSNSVPRSHTSNFLVVHPLKATAVRINDCYTCHAKEFCSDCHSSYRSRFPGRKIISHQKSWELMIAGSGVPNHAGFTLAQCRDCHPGGALSSTEWSAGHAREARRSLKACQTCHPDGNACTDCHSAKSGLSISPHPKNWRSIQNKFRRESPQTCKKCHW
;
A
#
# COMPACT_ATOMS: atom_id res chain seq x y z
N MET A 1 47.29 13.83 48.55
CA MET A 1 46.71 14.37 47.30
C MET A 1 45.96 15.66 47.65
N SER A 2 46.58 16.82 47.41
CA SER A 2 45.98 18.12 47.69
C SER A 2 45.27 18.64 46.45
N PHE A 3 43.96 18.88 46.55
CA PHE A 3 43.21 19.58 45.52
C PHE A 3 43.54 21.09 45.58
N PRO A 4 43.78 21.77 44.45
CA PRO A 4 44.07 23.19 44.45
C PRO A 4 42.81 23.99 44.79
N ARG A 5 42.91 24.94 45.72
CA ARG A 5 41.87 25.94 46.01
C ARG A 5 41.80 26.95 44.86
N LEU A 6 40.67 27.01 44.17
CA LEU A 6 40.36 28.03 43.17
C LEU A 6 40.28 29.43 43.82
N LYS A 7 40.86 30.43 43.15
CA LYS A 7 40.88 31.83 43.61
C LYS A 7 39.46 32.43 43.64
N PRO A 8 39.09 33.21 44.67
CA PRO A 8 37.71 33.69 44.88
C PRO A 8 37.17 34.55 43.71
N PHE A 9 38.02 35.28 43.00
CA PHE A 9 37.63 36.06 41.82
C PHE A 9 37.12 35.22 40.64
N VAL A 10 37.61 33.98 40.50
CA VAL A 10 37.16 33.05 39.43
C VAL A 10 35.77 32.48 39.76
N VAL A 11 35.47 32.28 41.04
CA VAL A 11 34.18 31.77 41.52
C VAL A 11 33.08 32.83 41.36
N ILE A 12 33.38 34.10 41.65
CA ILE A 12 32.42 35.21 41.50
C ILE A 12 32.12 35.51 40.03
N GLY A 13 33.14 35.46 39.15
CA GLY A 13 32.96 35.63 37.71
C GLY A 13 32.08 34.54 37.08
N PHE A 14 32.25 33.28 37.49
CA PHE A 14 31.39 32.18 37.03
C PHE A 14 29.97 32.27 37.57
N ALA A 15 29.78 32.68 38.84
CA ALA A 15 28.46 32.87 39.43
C ALA A 15 27.67 34.01 38.76
N ALA A 16 28.33 35.14 38.45
CA ALA A 16 27.71 36.26 37.75
C ALA A 16 27.34 35.90 36.30
N LEU A 17 28.16 35.11 35.61
CA LEU A 17 27.86 34.62 34.26
C LEU A 17 26.69 33.63 34.27
N LEU A 18 26.59 32.75 35.29
CA LEU A 18 25.48 31.80 35.44
C LEU A 18 24.15 32.50 35.73
N VAL A 19 24.16 33.58 36.53
CA VAL A 19 22.97 34.39 36.81
C VAL A 19 22.52 35.18 35.57
N LEU A 20 23.45 35.74 34.78
CA LEU A 20 23.13 36.41 33.52
C LEU A 20 22.57 35.46 32.45
N VAL A 21 23.06 34.22 32.37
CA VAL A 21 22.52 33.18 31.47
C VAL A 21 21.13 32.71 31.94
N LEU A 22 20.89 32.62 33.25
CA LEU A 22 19.57 32.28 33.80
C LEU A 22 18.53 33.40 33.59
N LEU A 23 18.95 34.68 33.64
CA LEU A 23 18.10 35.85 33.40
C LEU A 23 17.80 36.11 31.91
N SER A 24 18.60 35.55 30.99
CA SER A 24 18.44 35.71 29.53
C SER A 24 17.84 34.50 28.83
N SER A 25 17.48 33.46 29.59
CA SER A 25 16.79 32.30 29.05
C SER A 25 15.31 32.66 28.86
N PRO A 26 14.73 32.59 27.64
CA PRO A 26 13.32 32.86 27.39
C PRO A 26 12.48 31.65 27.83
N LEU A 27 12.62 31.24 29.09
CA LEU A 27 11.96 30.06 29.65
C LEU A 27 10.48 30.31 29.94
N TRP A 28 9.99 31.54 29.76
CA TRP A 28 8.65 31.99 30.13
C TRP A 28 7.80 32.42 28.94
N ALA A 29 8.13 32.01 27.72
CA ALA A 29 7.14 32.06 26.64
C ALA A 29 5.97 31.13 27.05
N MET A 30 4.86 31.72 27.49
CA MET A 30 3.63 31.01 27.85
C MET A 30 3.20 30.22 26.63
N ARG A 31 3.24 28.88 26.71
CA ARG A 31 2.79 28.03 25.62
C ARG A 31 1.28 27.97 25.61
N PHE A 32 0.72 27.88 24.42
CA PHE A 32 -0.71 27.64 24.25
C PHE A 32 -1.18 26.40 25.04
N SER A 33 -2.36 26.49 25.66
CA SER A 33 -2.97 25.44 26.47
C SER A 33 -4.44 25.26 26.14
N HIS A 34 -4.81 24.10 25.58
CA HIS A 34 -6.20 23.71 25.34
C HIS A 34 -7.02 23.72 26.64
N LYS A 35 -6.46 23.23 27.76
CA LYS A 35 -7.16 23.16 29.05
C LYS A 35 -7.60 24.54 29.54
N VAL A 36 -6.75 25.56 29.39
CA VAL A 36 -7.11 26.92 29.82
C VAL A 36 -8.29 27.45 29.01
N HIS A 37 -8.34 27.19 27.71
CA HIS A 37 -9.44 27.63 26.85
C HIS A 37 -10.73 26.86 27.15
N GLU A 38 -10.64 25.55 27.36
CA GLU A 38 -11.75 24.69 27.80
C GLU A 38 -12.33 25.17 29.13
N ASP A 39 -11.48 25.44 30.13
CA ASP A 39 -11.89 25.92 31.46
C ASP A 39 -12.55 27.32 31.40
N ASN A 40 -12.30 28.10 30.34
CA ASN A 40 -12.92 29.39 30.07
C ASN A 40 -14.12 29.31 29.11
N GLY A 41 -14.67 28.11 28.90
CA GLY A 41 -15.90 27.90 28.14
C GLY A 41 -15.74 27.84 26.62
N ILE A 42 -14.51 27.72 26.11
CA ILE A 42 -14.26 27.44 24.69
C ILE A 42 -14.17 25.92 24.51
N THR A 43 -15.33 25.28 24.28
CA THR A 43 -15.44 23.82 24.10
C THR A 43 -15.64 23.40 22.64
N GLU A 44 -16.08 24.31 21.78
CA GLU A 44 -16.26 24.05 20.35
C GLU A 44 -14.90 24.12 19.63
N CYS A 45 -14.37 22.95 19.25
CA CYS A 45 -13.06 22.84 18.60
C CYS A 45 -12.98 23.68 17.31
N THR A 46 -14.10 23.79 16.58
CA THR A 46 -14.21 24.56 15.33
C THR A 46 -14.10 26.06 15.52
N ARG A 47 -14.09 26.55 16.77
CA ARG A 47 -13.81 27.94 17.06
C ARG A 47 -12.38 28.34 16.70
N CYS A 48 -11.47 27.37 16.65
CA CYS A 48 -10.09 27.56 16.22
C CYS A 48 -9.70 26.64 15.06
N HIS A 49 -10.19 25.39 15.04
CA HIS A 49 -9.81 24.39 14.04
C HIS A 49 -10.89 24.27 12.95
N GLU A 50 -10.71 25.01 11.86
CA GLU A 50 -11.60 24.95 10.71
C GLU A 50 -11.41 23.65 9.90
N LYS A 51 -12.50 23.17 9.30
CA LYS A 51 -12.55 21.87 8.61
C LYS A 51 -11.59 21.76 7.41
N ASP A 52 -11.37 22.88 6.73
CA ASP A 52 -10.58 22.94 5.49
C ASP A 52 -9.27 23.72 5.69
N ALA A 53 -8.85 23.94 6.94
CA ALA A 53 -7.58 24.58 7.24
C ALA A 53 -6.40 23.71 6.75
N SER A 54 -5.38 24.35 6.18
CA SER A 54 -4.19 23.68 5.67
C SER A 54 -3.24 23.19 6.77
N ASP A 55 -3.39 23.71 8.00
CA ASP A 55 -2.60 23.34 9.17
C ASP A 55 -3.54 23.19 10.38
N ILE A 56 -3.16 22.31 11.31
CA ILE A 56 -3.85 22.17 12.60
C ILE A 56 -3.56 23.38 13.51
N ILE A 57 -2.44 24.06 13.31
CA ILE A 57 -2.14 25.31 14.02
C ILE A 57 -3.03 26.42 13.43
N PRO A 58 -3.95 27.00 14.21
CA PRO A 58 -4.87 28.02 13.71
C PRO A 58 -4.13 29.31 13.37
N GLU A 59 -4.72 30.10 12.47
CA GLU A 59 -4.22 31.43 12.19
C GLU A 59 -4.35 32.34 13.41
N VAL A 60 -3.38 33.24 13.60
CA VAL A 60 -3.36 34.19 14.73
C VAL A 60 -4.62 35.06 14.78
N SER A 61 -5.23 35.32 13.61
CA SER A 61 -6.52 36.00 13.45
C SER A 61 -7.66 35.36 14.26
N SER A 62 -7.60 34.05 14.52
CA SER A 62 -8.60 33.35 15.34
C SER A 62 -8.50 33.71 16.83
N CYS A 63 -7.36 34.25 17.26
CA CYS A 63 -7.07 34.56 18.66
C CYS A 63 -7.29 36.04 18.99
N THR A 64 -7.17 36.94 18.01
CA THR A 64 -7.31 38.38 18.19
C THR A 64 -8.68 38.89 18.66
N PRO A 65 -9.80 38.15 18.53
CA PRO A 65 -11.06 38.55 19.16
C PRO A 65 -11.01 38.57 20.70
N CYS A 66 -10.08 37.85 21.33
CA CYS A 66 -9.94 37.76 22.78
C CYS A 66 -8.55 38.16 23.31
N HIS A 67 -7.52 38.06 22.48
CA HIS A 67 -6.13 38.31 22.85
C HIS A 67 -5.53 39.46 22.05
N ASP A 68 -4.72 40.31 22.69
CA ASP A 68 -4.02 41.37 21.97
C ASP A 68 -2.83 40.83 21.14
N GLU A 69 -2.43 41.60 20.13
CA GLU A 69 -1.36 41.22 19.20
C GLU A 69 -0.01 40.98 19.89
N LYS A 70 0.27 41.71 20.98
CA LYS A 70 1.53 41.57 21.71
C LYS A 70 1.57 40.24 22.46
N PHE A 71 0.49 39.88 23.13
CA PHE A 71 0.35 38.58 23.78
C PHE A 71 0.48 37.44 22.77
N MET A 72 -0.12 37.58 21.58
CA MET A 72 -0.02 36.58 20.52
C MET A 72 1.38 36.49 19.91
N ALA A 73 2.12 37.60 19.80
CA ALA A 73 3.50 37.60 19.34
C ALA A 73 4.45 36.84 20.29
N ASP A 74 4.17 36.88 21.60
CA ASP A 74 4.97 36.24 22.63
C ASP A 74 4.50 34.80 22.96
N THR A 75 3.39 34.34 22.38
CA THR A 75 2.76 33.03 22.66
C THR A 75 3.03 32.04 21.51
N PRO A 76 3.98 31.11 21.66
CA PRO A 76 4.18 30.07 20.66
C PRO A 76 3.00 29.09 20.64
N LEU A 77 2.33 29.01 19.48
CA LEU A 77 1.27 28.04 19.18
C LEU A 77 1.83 26.66 18.78
N GLY A 78 3.12 26.55 18.47
CA GLY A 78 3.77 25.35 17.92
C GLY A 78 5.13 24.99 18.55
N PRO A 79 5.77 23.87 18.12
CA PRO A 79 5.42 23.06 16.94
C PRO A 79 4.45 21.92 17.25
N ALA A 80 3.56 21.64 16.29
CA ALA A 80 2.74 20.42 16.28
C ALA A 80 3.62 19.22 15.95
N LYS A 81 4.16 18.54 16.97
CA LYS A 81 5.02 17.35 16.79
C LYS A 81 4.36 16.23 15.98
N THR A 82 3.02 16.20 15.92
CA THR A 82 2.22 15.09 15.39
C THR A 82 1.57 15.34 14.02
N HIS A 83 1.61 16.56 13.48
CA HIS A 83 0.98 16.92 12.21
C HIS A 83 2.03 17.42 11.20
N THR A 84 3.15 16.71 11.12
CA THR A 84 4.22 17.01 10.18
C THR A 84 4.08 16.17 8.90
N PRO A 85 4.67 16.59 7.77
CA PRO A 85 4.72 15.76 6.56
C PRO A 85 5.35 14.37 6.76
N LEU A 86 6.08 14.16 7.86
CA LEU A 86 6.75 12.90 8.19
C LEU A 86 5.97 12.04 9.20
N TRP A 87 4.81 12.49 9.69
CA TRP A 87 3.99 11.82 10.69
C TRP A 87 3.82 10.31 10.44
N VAL A 88 3.49 9.92 9.21
CA VAL A 88 3.27 8.50 8.83
C VAL A 88 4.47 7.62 9.18
N THR A 89 5.68 8.16 9.16
CA THR A 89 6.93 7.45 9.46
C THR A 89 7.44 7.63 10.89
N GLN A 90 6.88 8.60 11.64
CA GLN A 90 7.40 9.03 12.95
C GLN A 90 6.37 8.92 14.09
N HIS A 91 5.11 8.60 13.81
CA HIS A 91 4.06 8.54 14.83
C HIS A 91 4.18 7.42 15.85
N GLY A 92 4.90 6.33 15.55
CA GLY A 92 4.99 5.15 16.43
C GLY A 92 5.66 5.43 17.78
N PRO A 93 6.80 6.15 17.82
CA PRO A 93 7.35 6.68 19.06
C PRO A 93 6.42 7.67 19.77
N ASP A 94 5.79 8.59 19.02
CA ASP A 94 4.90 9.60 19.60
C ASP A 94 3.67 8.98 20.25
N SER A 95 3.08 7.95 19.66
CA SER A 95 1.90 7.25 20.19
C SER A 95 2.15 6.54 21.53
N GLN A 96 3.42 6.36 21.91
CA GLN A 96 3.80 5.77 23.20
C GLN A 96 4.02 6.83 24.29
N LEU A 97 4.06 8.11 23.94
CA LEU A 97 4.25 9.18 24.92
C LEU A 97 2.96 9.38 25.71
N SER A 98 3.06 9.46 27.04
CA SER A 98 1.92 9.71 27.93
C SER A 98 1.17 11.01 27.63
N GLY A 99 1.79 11.95 26.91
CA GLY A 99 1.18 13.21 26.46
C GLY A 99 0.49 13.14 25.09
N ALA A 100 0.64 12.07 24.32
CA ALA A 100 0.02 11.90 23.01
C ALA A 100 -1.45 11.49 23.15
N GLN A 101 -2.29 12.46 23.46
CA GLN A 101 -3.73 12.27 23.63
C GLN A 101 -4.46 12.37 22.29
N CYS A 102 -4.04 11.60 21.28
CA CYS A 102 -4.62 11.65 19.93
C CYS A 102 -6.15 11.47 19.94
N LYS A 103 -6.66 10.65 20.88
CA LYS A 103 -8.09 10.39 21.09
C LYS A 103 -8.92 11.60 21.55
N LYS A 104 -8.27 12.69 21.96
CA LYS A 104 -8.97 13.96 22.22
C LYS A 104 -9.48 14.63 20.94
N CYS A 105 -8.81 14.38 19.82
CA CYS A 105 -9.13 15.00 18.54
C CYS A 105 -9.54 13.99 17.46
N HIS A 106 -9.02 12.77 17.50
CA HIS A 106 -9.24 11.73 16.48
C HIS A 106 -10.00 10.53 17.04
N ASP A 107 -10.90 9.97 16.23
CA ASP A 107 -11.58 8.72 16.55
C ASP A 107 -10.67 7.49 16.38
N PHE A 108 -11.01 6.39 17.06
CA PHE A 108 -10.25 5.14 16.96
C PHE A 108 -10.20 4.57 15.53
N SER A 109 -11.23 4.83 14.71
CA SER A 109 -11.27 4.43 13.29
C SER A 109 -10.10 4.98 12.47
N PHE A 110 -9.55 6.15 12.84
CA PHE A 110 -8.36 6.72 12.21
C PHE A 110 -7.17 5.74 12.30
N CYS A 111 -6.93 5.18 13.49
CA CYS A 111 -5.84 4.24 13.71
C CYS A 111 -6.08 2.92 12.95
N VAL A 112 -7.31 2.43 12.97
CA VAL A 112 -7.70 1.16 12.33
C VAL A 112 -7.61 1.24 10.81
N GLY A 113 -7.95 2.40 10.21
CA GLY A 113 -7.89 2.62 8.77
C GLY A 113 -6.52 2.33 8.17
N CYS A 114 -5.44 2.62 8.90
CA CYS A 114 -4.08 2.31 8.47
C CYS A 114 -3.54 1.00 9.06
N HIS A 115 -3.79 0.68 10.33
CA HIS A 115 -3.18 -0.51 10.93
C HIS A 115 -3.85 -1.83 10.52
N GLN A 116 -5.15 -1.80 10.26
CA GLN A 116 -5.93 -2.94 9.76
C GLN A 116 -6.30 -2.79 8.29
N GLY A 117 -6.47 -1.55 7.80
CA GLY A 117 -6.63 -1.29 6.37
C GLY A 117 -5.31 -1.39 5.62
N GLY A 118 -5.39 -1.58 4.29
CA GLY A 118 -4.18 -1.55 3.46
C GLY A 118 -3.32 -2.83 3.49
N ASP A 119 -3.73 -3.91 4.19
CA ASP A 119 -2.93 -5.13 4.40
C ASP A 119 -1.55 -4.86 5.06
N LEU A 120 -1.47 -3.79 5.85
CA LEU A 120 -0.31 -3.51 6.71
C LEU A 120 -0.16 -4.61 7.77
N ASN A 121 -1.29 -5.05 8.36
CA ASN A 121 -1.36 -6.16 9.32
C ASN A 121 -0.22 -6.09 10.36
N THR A 122 0.02 -4.87 10.85
CA THR A 122 1.13 -4.57 11.75
C THR A 122 0.79 -5.07 13.14
N ASP A 123 1.69 -5.86 13.73
CA ASP A 123 1.56 -6.33 15.10
C ASP A 123 1.90 -5.17 16.05
N LEU A 124 0.85 -4.47 16.50
CA LEU A 124 0.94 -3.33 17.42
C LEU A 124 1.51 -3.70 18.80
N THR A 125 1.60 -4.99 19.12
CA THR A 125 2.18 -5.46 20.39
C THR A 125 3.70 -5.55 20.36
N LYS A 126 4.32 -5.45 19.16
CA LYS A 126 5.76 -5.57 18.98
C LYS A 126 6.41 -4.22 18.70
N ARG A 127 7.42 -3.87 19.53
CA ARG A 127 8.29 -2.68 19.36
C ARG A 127 9.24 -2.74 18.14
N THR A 128 9.07 -3.72 17.27
CA THR A 128 9.96 -3.99 16.12
C THR A 128 9.40 -3.50 14.78
N VAL A 129 8.26 -2.78 14.78
CA VAL A 129 7.73 -2.19 13.54
C VAL A 129 8.76 -1.19 13.05
N ARG A 130 9.46 -1.53 11.96
CA ARG A 130 10.43 -0.64 11.31
C ARG A 130 9.71 0.66 10.95
N SER A 131 10.33 1.79 11.27
CA SER A 131 10.02 3.07 10.63
C SER A 131 10.04 2.81 9.12
N ASN A 132 8.92 3.02 8.43
CA ASN A 132 8.67 2.65 7.01
C ASN A 132 8.15 1.22 6.77
N SER A 133 7.33 0.69 7.67
CA SER A 133 6.59 -0.55 7.38
C SER A 133 5.57 -0.30 6.27
N VAL A 134 5.79 -0.96 5.14
CA VAL A 134 4.91 -0.95 3.97
C VAL A 134 4.09 -2.25 3.93
N PRO A 135 2.90 -2.25 3.31
CA PRO A 135 2.10 -3.46 3.19
C PRO A 135 2.87 -4.61 2.53
N ARG A 136 2.44 -5.85 2.76
CA ARG A 136 3.05 -7.05 2.13
C ARG A 136 2.98 -7.05 0.60
N SER A 137 2.25 -6.13 -0.01
CA SER A 137 2.30 -5.89 -1.45
C SER A 137 3.67 -5.37 -1.91
N HIS A 138 4.37 -4.58 -1.08
CA HIS A 138 5.67 -3.98 -1.38
C HIS A 138 6.81 -4.99 -1.22
N THR A 139 6.85 -5.96 -2.14
CA THR A 139 7.91 -6.96 -2.24
C THR A 139 8.55 -6.89 -3.62
N SER A 140 9.70 -7.52 -3.80
CA SER A 140 10.34 -7.68 -5.11
C SER A 140 9.44 -8.37 -6.15
N ASN A 141 8.42 -9.11 -5.72
CA ASN A 141 7.45 -9.80 -6.57
C ASN A 141 6.17 -8.99 -6.83
N PHE A 142 6.12 -7.70 -6.48
CA PHE A 142 4.91 -6.87 -6.60
C PHE A 142 4.27 -6.97 -7.98
N LEU A 143 5.03 -6.84 -9.07
CA LEU A 143 4.52 -6.94 -10.45
C LEU A 143 3.80 -8.27 -10.76
N VAL A 144 4.11 -9.33 -10.03
CA VAL A 144 3.52 -10.67 -10.20
C VAL A 144 2.21 -10.82 -9.43
N VAL A 145 2.14 -10.25 -8.22
CA VAL A 145 0.99 -10.40 -7.31
C VAL A 145 0.01 -9.22 -7.41
N HIS A 146 0.47 -8.08 -7.92
CA HIS A 146 -0.27 -6.83 -8.05
C HIS A 146 -1.61 -7.01 -8.77
N PRO A 147 -1.72 -7.73 -9.92
CA PRO A 147 -3.01 -7.89 -10.60
C PRO A 147 -4.08 -8.59 -9.74
N LEU A 148 -3.67 -9.45 -8.81
CA LEU A 148 -4.59 -10.14 -7.90
C LEU A 148 -5.03 -9.23 -6.74
N LYS A 149 -4.16 -8.29 -6.35
CA LYS A 149 -4.42 -7.31 -5.28
C LYS A 149 -5.09 -6.04 -5.79
N ALA A 150 -4.96 -5.68 -7.07
CA ALA A 150 -5.58 -4.51 -7.68
C ALA A 150 -6.99 -4.80 -8.23
N THR A 151 -7.70 -5.76 -7.62
CA THR A 151 -9.10 -6.05 -7.94
C THR A 151 -10.03 -5.05 -7.26
N ALA A 152 -11.25 -4.85 -7.79
CA ALA A 152 -12.15 -3.77 -7.37
C ALA A 152 -12.39 -3.65 -5.85
N VAL A 153 -12.40 -4.77 -5.10
CA VAL A 153 -12.56 -4.74 -3.64
C VAL A 153 -11.27 -4.36 -2.91
N ARG A 154 -10.12 -4.76 -3.46
CA ARG A 154 -8.80 -4.62 -2.82
C ARG A 154 -8.01 -3.39 -3.31
N ILE A 155 -8.51 -2.68 -4.32
CA ILE A 155 -7.88 -1.45 -4.79
C ILE A 155 -7.96 -0.33 -3.73
N ASN A 156 -9.01 -0.33 -2.91
CA ASN A 156 -9.20 0.65 -1.84
C ASN A 156 -8.11 0.57 -0.76
N ASP A 157 -7.53 -0.62 -0.53
CA ASP A 157 -6.38 -0.81 0.36
C ASP A 157 -5.16 0.01 -0.07
N CYS A 158 -5.03 0.26 -1.37
CA CYS A 158 -3.92 1.04 -1.93
C CYS A 158 -4.15 2.54 -1.70
N TYR A 159 -5.41 3.00 -1.77
CA TYR A 159 -5.78 4.40 -1.57
C TYR A 159 -5.61 4.89 -0.14
N THR A 160 -5.45 3.99 0.82
CA THR A 160 -5.05 4.32 2.19
C THR A 160 -3.72 5.07 2.24
N CYS A 161 -2.79 4.77 1.31
CA CYS A 161 -1.45 5.36 1.30
C CYS A 161 -1.09 6.08 -0.01
N HIS A 162 -1.68 5.67 -1.14
CA HIS A 162 -1.34 6.19 -2.46
C HIS A 162 -2.48 6.99 -3.07
N ALA A 163 -2.14 8.12 -3.69
CA ALA A 163 -3.07 8.87 -4.52
C ALA A 163 -3.48 8.05 -5.76
N LYS A 164 -4.64 8.34 -6.35
CA LYS A 164 -5.18 7.57 -7.49
C LYS A 164 -4.27 7.67 -8.72
N GLU A 165 -3.56 8.79 -8.84
CA GLU A 165 -2.66 9.16 -9.92
C GLU A 165 -1.43 8.24 -9.98
N PHE A 166 -1.03 7.66 -8.84
CA PHE A 166 0.04 6.66 -8.79
C PHE A 166 -0.22 5.49 -9.75
N CYS A 167 -1.47 5.06 -9.85
CA CYS A 167 -1.88 3.98 -10.75
C CYS A 167 -1.64 4.39 -12.21
N SER A 168 -2.11 5.57 -12.61
CA SER A 168 -1.97 6.04 -14.00
C SER A 168 -0.53 6.33 -14.37
N ASP A 169 0.28 6.87 -13.46
CA ASP A 169 1.67 7.23 -13.72
C ASP A 169 2.53 5.98 -13.94
N CYS A 170 2.40 5.00 -13.03
CA CYS A 170 3.10 3.74 -13.14
C CYS A 170 2.66 2.98 -14.40
N HIS A 171 1.35 2.89 -14.66
CA HIS A 171 0.85 2.19 -15.85
C HIS A 171 1.22 2.89 -17.15
N SER A 172 1.28 4.22 -17.18
CA SER A 172 1.71 4.99 -18.34
C SER A 172 3.20 4.83 -18.59
N SER A 173 4.03 5.00 -17.55
CA SER A 173 5.48 4.78 -17.61
C SER A 173 5.82 3.35 -18.02
N TYR A 174 5.15 2.36 -17.41
CA TYR A 174 5.34 0.94 -17.73
C TYR A 174 4.96 0.64 -19.18
N ARG A 175 3.83 1.19 -19.66
CA ARG A 175 3.40 1.02 -21.05
C ARG A 175 4.38 1.64 -22.04
N SER A 176 4.95 2.80 -21.71
CA SER A 176 5.98 3.45 -22.53
C SER A 176 7.29 2.67 -22.55
N ARG A 177 7.68 2.07 -21.41
CA ARG A 177 8.92 1.29 -21.27
C ARG A 177 8.83 -0.13 -21.82
N PHE A 178 7.62 -0.68 -21.89
CA PHE A 178 7.32 -2.02 -22.40
C PHE A 178 6.13 -2.01 -23.37
N PRO A 179 6.27 -1.39 -24.56
CA PRO A 179 5.24 -1.38 -25.57
C PRO A 179 4.91 -2.82 -26.00
N GLY A 180 3.76 -3.33 -25.55
CA GLY A 180 3.29 -4.70 -25.80
C GLY A 180 2.72 -5.43 -24.57
N ARG A 181 3.06 -5.02 -23.34
CA ARG A 181 2.60 -5.68 -22.10
C ARG A 181 1.56 -4.84 -21.33
N LYS A 182 0.28 -5.06 -21.60
CA LYS A 182 -0.93 -4.51 -20.95
C LYS A 182 -1.87 -5.65 -20.42
N ILE A 183 -1.66 -6.18 -19.22
CA ILE A 183 -2.52 -7.23 -18.58
C ILE A 183 -2.39 -8.63 -19.22
N ILE A 184 -1.60 -9.49 -18.57
CA ILE A 184 -1.06 -10.75 -19.13
C ILE A 184 -2.12 -11.82 -19.43
N SER A 185 -3.25 -11.89 -18.69
CA SER A 185 -4.23 -12.99 -18.88
C SER A 185 -5.11 -12.84 -20.12
N HIS A 186 -5.55 -11.62 -20.46
CA HIS A 186 -6.35 -11.35 -21.67
C HIS A 186 -5.51 -10.93 -22.88
N GLN A 187 -4.24 -10.54 -22.70
CA GLN A 187 -3.31 -10.27 -23.82
C GLN A 187 -2.65 -11.51 -24.39
N LYS A 188 -2.58 -12.57 -23.59
CA LYS A 188 -2.35 -13.92 -24.07
C LYS A 188 -3.65 -14.56 -24.54
N SER A 189 -4.69 -13.78 -24.83
CA SER A 189 -5.79 -14.29 -25.63
C SER A 189 -5.20 -14.79 -26.93
N TRP A 190 -5.48 -16.05 -27.19
CA TRP A 190 -5.25 -16.68 -28.49
C TRP A 190 -5.64 -15.71 -29.62
N GLU A 191 -6.82 -15.11 -29.50
CA GLU A 191 -7.43 -14.19 -30.47
C GLU A 191 -6.56 -12.99 -30.85
N LEU A 192 -5.74 -12.46 -29.92
CA LEU A 192 -4.89 -11.28 -30.15
C LEU A 192 -3.43 -11.63 -30.39
N MET A 193 -3.05 -12.91 -30.38
CA MET A 193 -1.69 -13.32 -30.74
C MET A 193 -1.44 -13.18 -32.24
N ILE A 194 -0.31 -12.59 -32.57
CA ILE A 194 0.20 -12.42 -33.93
C ILE A 194 1.51 -13.22 -34.00
N ALA A 195 1.57 -14.21 -34.89
CA ALA A 195 2.75 -15.10 -35.00
C ALA A 195 3.95 -14.46 -35.71
N GLY A 196 3.82 -13.22 -36.19
CA GLY A 196 4.86 -12.43 -36.85
C GLY A 196 4.28 -11.31 -37.71
N SER A 197 5.13 -10.43 -38.23
CA SER A 197 4.72 -9.36 -39.15
C SER A 197 4.01 -9.95 -40.38
N GLY A 198 2.76 -9.54 -40.63
CA GLY A 198 1.96 -10.01 -41.77
C GLY A 198 1.07 -11.22 -41.49
N VAL A 199 1.07 -11.79 -40.27
CA VAL A 199 0.16 -12.88 -39.90
C VAL A 199 -1.14 -12.30 -39.31
N PRO A 200 -2.34 -12.75 -39.75
CA PRO A 200 -3.59 -12.35 -39.13
C PRO A 200 -3.64 -12.69 -37.64
N ASN A 201 -4.39 -11.90 -36.87
CA ASN A 201 -4.71 -12.25 -35.50
C ASN A 201 -5.52 -13.57 -35.45
N HIS A 202 -5.42 -14.34 -34.38
CA HIS A 202 -6.14 -15.61 -34.34
C HIS A 202 -7.65 -15.47 -34.05
N ALA A 203 -8.14 -14.23 -33.88
CA ALA A 203 -9.56 -13.91 -33.66
C ALA A 203 -10.46 -14.39 -34.82
N GLY A 204 -9.91 -14.55 -36.02
CA GLY A 204 -10.65 -15.01 -37.20
C GLY A 204 -10.57 -16.52 -37.50
N PHE A 205 -9.79 -17.29 -36.74
CA PHE A 205 -9.58 -18.72 -37.02
C PHE A 205 -10.37 -19.63 -36.09
N THR A 206 -10.95 -20.68 -36.65
CA THR A 206 -11.65 -21.73 -35.91
C THR A 206 -10.67 -22.79 -35.39
N LEU A 207 -11.06 -23.54 -34.34
CA LEU A 207 -10.26 -24.64 -33.78
C LEU A 207 -9.88 -25.71 -34.82
N ALA A 208 -10.66 -25.86 -35.89
CA ALA A 208 -10.38 -26.82 -36.97
C ALA A 208 -9.16 -26.42 -37.82
N GLN A 209 -8.91 -25.12 -37.98
CA GLN A 209 -7.87 -24.56 -38.85
C GLN A 209 -6.48 -24.52 -38.20
N CYS A 210 -6.38 -24.86 -36.90
CA CYS A 210 -5.13 -24.81 -36.16
C CYS A 210 -4.05 -25.75 -36.72
N ARG A 211 -4.46 -26.92 -37.24
CA ARG A 211 -3.51 -27.94 -37.74
C ARG A 211 -2.85 -27.54 -39.05
N ASP A 212 -3.47 -26.63 -39.80
CA ASP A 212 -2.98 -26.18 -41.10
C ASP A 212 -1.74 -25.30 -40.95
N CYS A 213 -1.72 -24.45 -39.91
CA CYS A 213 -0.57 -23.62 -39.58
C CYS A 213 0.36 -24.22 -38.51
N HIS A 214 -0.15 -25.15 -37.68
CA HIS A 214 0.61 -25.83 -36.63
C HIS A 214 0.63 -27.35 -36.80
N PRO A 215 1.36 -27.88 -37.81
CA PRO A 215 1.40 -29.33 -38.07
C PRO A 215 2.02 -30.15 -36.93
N GLY A 216 2.80 -29.52 -36.03
CA GLY A 216 3.34 -30.10 -34.80
C GLY A 216 2.54 -29.79 -33.53
N GLY A 217 1.36 -29.17 -33.66
CA GLY A 217 0.52 -28.69 -32.55
C GLY A 217 0.73 -27.21 -32.22
N ALA A 218 -0.33 -26.55 -31.73
CA ALA A 218 -0.38 -25.11 -31.40
C ALA A 218 0.64 -24.64 -30.33
N LEU A 219 1.43 -25.57 -29.78
CA LEU A 219 2.42 -25.35 -28.73
C LEU A 219 3.79 -24.90 -29.27
N SER A 220 3.97 -24.70 -30.59
CA SER A 220 5.27 -24.33 -31.17
C SER A 220 5.77 -22.96 -30.69
N SER A 221 4.90 -22.07 -30.21
CA SER A 221 5.32 -20.85 -29.52
C SER A 221 5.68 -21.17 -28.05
N THR A 222 6.98 -21.28 -27.79
CA THR A 222 7.52 -21.54 -26.44
C THR A 222 7.18 -20.42 -25.45
N GLU A 223 7.10 -19.16 -25.91
CA GLU A 223 6.85 -18.01 -25.04
C GLU A 223 5.41 -17.93 -24.51
N TRP A 224 4.41 -18.12 -25.38
CA TRP A 224 3.02 -18.12 -24.95
C TRP A 224 2.73 -19.33 -24.07
N SER A 225 3.00 -20.54 -24.60
CA SER A 225 2.72 -21.82 -23.96
C SER A 225 3.36 -21.93 -22.57
N ALA A 226 4.62 -21.50 -22.41
CA ALA A 226 5.30 -21.57 -21.12
C ALA A 226 4.73 -20.58 -20.10
N GLY A 227 4.37 -19.36 -20.52
CA GLY A 227 3.79 -18.38 -19.61
C GLY A 227 2.34 -18.69 -19.22
N HIS A 228 1.50 -19.07 -20.19
CA HIS A 228 0.11 -19.50 -19.97
C HIS A 228 0.06 -20.69 -19.01
N ALA A 229 0.89 -21.71 -19.23
CA ALA A 229 0.89 -22.90 -18.38
C ALA A 229 1.45 -22.63 -16.96
N ARG A 230 2.28 -21.59 -16.75
CA ARG A 230 2.68 -21.16 -15.40
C ARG A 230 1.57 -20.40 -14.69
N GLU A 231 0.88 -19.53 -15.41
CA GLU A 231 -0.23 -18.73 -14.89
C GLU A 231 -1.43 -19.61 -14.51
N ALA A 232 -1.87 -20.48 -15.42
CA ALA A 232 -2.98 -21.41 -15.19
C ALA A 232 -2.75 -22.32 -13.97
N ARG A 233 -1.51 -22.82 -13.79
CA ARG A 233 -1.15 -23.67 -12.64
C ARG A 233 -1.11 -22.93 -11.30
N ARG A 234 -0.91 -21.61 -11.30
CA ARG A 234 -0.90 -20.81 -10.06
C ARG A 234 -2.31 -20.64 -9.49
N SER A 235 -3.32 -20.44 -10.33
CA SER A 235 -4.71 -20.37 -9.88
C SER A 235 -5.71 -20.48 -11.04
N LEU A 236 -6.23 -21.69 -11.30
CA LEU A 236 -7.35 -21.88 -12.24
C LEU A 236 -8.61 -21.13 -11.77
N LYS A 237 -8.82 -21.07 -10.45
CA LYS A 237 -9.97 -20.41 -9.83
C LYS A 237 -10.02 -18.91 -10.13
N ALA A 238 -8.87 -18.26 -10.31
CA ALA A 238 -8.84 -16.85 -10.68
C ALA A 238 -9.55 -16.60 -12.02
N CYS A 239 -9.31 -17.45 -13.03
CA CYS A 239 -9.94 -17.36 -14.34
C CYS A 239 -11.44 -17.70 -14.28
N GLN A 240 -11.80 -18.71 -13.49
CA GLN A 240 -13.20 -19.16 -13.33
C GLN A 240 -14.11 -18.15 -12.62
N THR A 241 -13.54 -17.11 -12.00
CA THR A 241 -14.32 -16.00 -11.44
C THR A 241 -15.17 -15.33 -12.52
N CYS A 242 -14.64 -15.20 -13.75
CA CYS A 242 -15.35 -14.62 -14.89
C CYS A 242 -15.72 -15.66 -15.95
N HIS A 243 -15.01 -16.80 -16.00
CA HIS A 243 -15.31 -17.94 -16.90
C HIS A 243 -15.80 -19.16 -16.10
N PRO A 244 -16.99 -19.10 -15.46
CA PRO A 244 -17.43 -20.09 -14.50
C PRO A 244 -17.58 -21.49 -15.10
N ASP A 245 -17.94 -21.57 -16.37
CA ASP A 245 -18.17 -22.83 -17.08
C ASP A 245 -16.86 -23.53 -17.48
N GLY A 246 -15.76 -22.78 -17.54
CA GLY A 246 -14.45 -23.30 -17.93
C GLY A 246 -14.33 -23.66 -19.41
N ASN A 247 -15.29 -23.24 -20.24
CA ASN A 247 -15.29 -23.44 -21.70
C ASN A 247 -13.99 -22.94 -22.35
N ALA A 248 -13.52 -21.75 -21.94
CA ALA A 248 -12.26 -21.16 -22.40
C ALA A 248 -11.03 -22.07 -22.17
N CYS A 249 -11.09 -22.99 -21.20
CA CYS A 249 -10.05 -23.99 -20.98
C CYS A 249 -10.26 -25.22 -21.88
N THR A 250 -11.50 -25.69 -22.01
CA THR A 250 -11.83 -26.96 -22.69
C THR A 250 -11.80 -26.88 -24.21
N ASP A 251 -11.72 -25.68 -24.79
CA ASP A 251 -11.46 -25.48 -26.23
C ASP A 251 -10.08 -26.02 -26.64
N CYS A 252 -9.14 -26.04 -25.70
CA CYS A 252 -7.80 -26.59 -25.90
C CYS A 252 -7.52 -27.82 -25.04
N HIS A 253 -7.98 -27.82 -23.78
CA HIS A 253 -7.62 -28.78 -22.73
C HIS A 253 -8.76 -29.72 -22.33
N SER A 254 -9.27 -30.50 -23.28
CA SER A 254 -10.29 -31.53 -23.02
C SER A 254 -10.03 -32.76 -23.89
N ALA A 255 -10.30 -33.95 -23.35
CA ALA A 255 -10.31 -35.19 -24.12
C ALA A 255 -11.70 -35.47 -24.75
N LYS A 256 -12.72 -34.70 -24.37
CA LYS A 256 -14.06 -34.75 -24.98
C LYS A 256 -14.21 -33.82 -26.19
N SER A 257 -13.47 -32.72 -26.18
CA SER A 257 -13.65 -31.58 -27.09
C SER A 257 -12.34 -30.82 -27.30
N GLY A 258 -12.29 -29.97 -28.32
CA GLY A 258 -11.15 -29.06 -28.51
C GLY A 258 -9.88 -29.73 -29.02
N LEU A 259 -8.73 -29.12 -28.73
CA LEU A 259 -7.42 -29.53 -29.28
C LEU A 259 -6.75 -30.72 -28.56
N SER A 260 -7.38 -31.31 -27.55
CA SER A 260 -6.84 -32.46 -26.81
C SER A 260 -5.43 -32.25 -26.21
N ILE A 261 -5.09 -31.02 -25.84
CA ILE A 261 -3.82 -30.69 -25.20
C ILE A 261 -3.91 -31.08 -23.73
N SER A 262 -3.01 -31.94 -23.24
CA SER A 262 -3.01 -32.35 -21.83
C SER A 262 -2.71 -31.15 -20.91
N PRO A 263 -3.62 -30.78 -19.98
CA PRO A 263 -3.35 -29.75 -18.97
C PRO A 263 -2.49 -30.29 -17.80
N HIS A 264 -2.29 -31.61 -17.74
CA HIS A 264 -1.65 -32.27 -16.62
C HIS A 264 -0.12 -32.03 -16.61
N PRO A 265 0.51 -31.95 -15.42
CA PRO A 265 1.96 -31.78 -15.31
C PRO A 265 2.72 -33.04 -15.77
N LYS A 266 4.04 -32.90 -16.02
CA LYS A 266 4.88 -34.02 -16.49
C LYS A 266 4.83 -35.25 -15.57
N ASN A 267 4.70 -35.05 -14.25
CA ASN A 267 4.59 -36.11 -13.25
C ASN A 267 3.15 -36.60 -13.01
N TRP A 268 2.19 -36.31 -13.90
CA TRP A 268 0.78 -36.65 -13.70
C TRP A 268 0.55 -38.12 -13.33
N ARG A 269 1.26 -39.04 -13.99
CA ARG A 269 1.11 -40.49 -13.77
C ARG A 269 1.36 -40.90 -12.32
N SER A 270 2.22 -40.20 -11.59
CA SER A 270 2.51 -40.51 -10.17
C SER A 270 1.52 -39.88 -9.19
N ILE A 271 0.81 -38.83 -9.59
CA ILE A 271 -0.10 -38.08 -8.70
C ILE A 271 -1.60 -38.29 -9.00
N GLN A 272 -1.94 -38.82 -10.19
CA GLN A 272 -3.32 -38.95 -10.68
C GLN A 272 -4.26 -39.68 -9.72
N ASN A 273 -3.79 -40.70 -9.01
CA ASN A 273 -4.64 -41.51 -8.13
C ASN A 273 -5.12 -40.73 -6.91
N LYS A 274 -4.34 -39.75 -6.44
CA LYS A 274 -4.77 -38.83 -5.37
C LYS A 274 -5.94 -37.97 -5.84
N PHE A 275 -5.78 -37.30 -6.98
CA PHE A 275 -6.81 -36.42 -7.54
C PHE A 275 -8.09 -37.15 -7.93
N ARG A 276 -7.97 -38.38 -8.46
CA ARG A 276 -9.13 -39.22 -8.80
C ARG A 276 -10.00 -39.54 -7.57
N ARG A 277 -9.38 -39.72 -6.41
CA ARG A 277 -10.10 -39.96 -5.14
C ARG A 277 -10.73 -38.68 -4.58
N GLU A 278 -10.01 -37.57 -4.64
CA GLU A 278 -10.44 -36.30 -4.04
C GLU A 278 -11.48 -35.54 -4.87
N SER A 279 -11.45 -35.67 -6.20
CA SER A 279 -12.32 -34.88 -7.09
C SER A 279 -12.72 -35.62 -8.38
N PRO A 280 -13.40 -36.79 -8.28
CA PRO A 280 -13.75 -37.62 -9.43
C PRO A 280 -14.70 -36.93 -10.42
N GLN A 281 -15.57 -36.02 -9.96
CA GLN A 281 -16.52 -35.32 -10.84
C GLN A 281 -15.83 -34.28 -11.74
N THR A 282 -14.73 -33.68 -11.28
CA THR A 282 -13.93 -32.75 -12.08
C THR A 282 -13.33 -33.45 -13.29
N CYS A 283 -12.93 -34.71 -13.14
CA CYS A 283 -12.42 -35.52 -14.24
C CYS A 283 -13.44 -35.63 -15.38
N LYS A 284 -14.72 -35.79 -15.05
CA LYS A 284 -15.82 -35.92 -16.04
C LYS A 284 -16.06 -34.66 -16.87
N LYS A 285 -15.55 -33.50 -16.46
CA LYS A 285 -15.62 -32.28 -17.29
C LYS A 285 -14.75 -32.38 -18.54
N CYS A 286 -13.61 -33.07 -18.44
CA CYS A 286 -12.63 -33.16 -19.51
C CYS A 286 -12.50 -34.58 -20.09
N HIS A 287 -12.97 -35.62 -19.39
CA HIS A 287 -12.82 -37.04 -19.75
C HIS A 287 -14.15 -37.78 -19.71
N TRP A 288 -14.30 -38.75 -20.62
CA TRP A 288 -15.45 -39.66 -20.67
C TRP A 288 -15.58 -40.48 -19.39
#